data_AF-A0A9E6D3R4-F1
#
_entry.id   AF-A0A9E6D3R4-F1
#
_cell.length_a   1.000
_cell.length_b   1.000
_cell.length_c   1.000
_cell.angle_alpha   90.00
_cell.angle_beta   90.00
_cell.angle_gamma   90.00
#
_symmetry.space_group_name_H-M   'P 1'
#
loop_
_entity.id
_entity.type
_entity.pdbx_description
1 polymer ?
#
loop_
_entity_poly.entity_id
_entity_poly.type
_entity_poly.pdbx_seq_one_letter_code
_entity_poly.pdbx_strand_id
1 'polypeptide(L)'
;MIRSIFMTCILVISIQVAFGQIGIGTTSPETSSILDVSSNDKGVLFPRMTTAQRDGISNPVEGLVIYNIKEHCLQINIGTPSNPDWSCLGTSSSSSSAIESDCSSNGFEGAFVNGIPFTASNKFSVTITNNSLYNSTMTFSIADLVLSGVSGITVNAVSPTETTIVSGGSQVIEYSLIGTPSTTGPLTAVWSKMSLNCTKTFNIRNGDAHFTLPYTTVVLSVNDGSPLLDIQGVVDNEANRITVAIPYTEGSGGYDAYVGDYTPFNDGTGEPGENNSFRLKYPSGTFSDSGSISATIEVDGDGTFNAKQLEFEVQKTIATLDFKVNGNSKGHVKLDVSGGIRDRNFTDTNHRFVYIPVSAADGNIWLNNNLGANYSNVNHAQFNPTKQALVYNDSNGYGALFQWGRYADGHEAMDFLGATVGNPQTATLITNHATSINPNTAAFYAGDDSPVTQDFNWLDFGVSPNSVEDALWQGVSGTNNPCPQGYRLPTKIEMTNLIDAEAIINRTTAANSALALPSQGTRLYTNGAVNSVGSLGRYWTSSIGGANAYYYDFNGSGVSGSYTYRATAAAVRCLKH
;
A
#
# COMPACT_ATOMS: atom_id res chain seq x y z
N MET A 1 89.11 -8.44 -57.79
CA MET A 1 88.57 -7.33 -58.61
C MET A 1 87.31 -7.81 -59.36
N ILE A 2 86.13 -8.11 -58.80
CA ILE A 2 85.35 -7.53 -57.68
C ILE A 2 85.70 -6.05 -57.53
N ARG A 3 85.55 -5.15 -58.52
CA ARG A 3 84.43 -4.91 -59.44
C ARG A 3 83.12 -4.64 -58.71
N SER A 4 82.94 -3.36 -58.37
CA SER A 4 81.82 -2.53 -58.87
C SER A 4 80.38 -2.96 -58.62
N ILE A 5 80.11 -4.02 -57.87
CA ILE A 5 78.73 -4.47 -57.56
C ILE A 5 78.38 -4.22 -56.08
N PHE A 6 79.34 -4.30 -55.16
CA PHE A 6 79.05 -4.06 -53.73
C PHE A 6 78.83 -2.57 -53.39
N MET A 7 79.36 -1.64 -54.20
CA MET A 7 79.19 -0.20 -53.98
C MET A 7 77.89 0.35 -54.59
N THR A 8 77.22 -0.44 -55.44
CA THR A 8 76.00 -0.03 -56.17
C THR A 8 74.72 -0.63 -55.55
N CYS A 9 74.84 -1.64 -54.67
CA CYS A 9 73.70 -2.22 -53.93
C CYS A 9 73.44 -1.61 -52.54
N ILE A 10 74.32 -0.78 -52.00
CA ILE A 10 74.09 -0.07 -50.72
C ILE A 10 73.60 1.38 -50.96
N LEU A 11 73.34 1.77 -52.22
CA LEU A 11 72.84 3.09 -52.61
C LEU A 11 71.30 3.16 -52.74
N VAL A 12 70.54 2.12 -52.34
CA VAL A 12 69.08 2.04 -52.61
C VAL A 12 68.21 1.72 -51.38
N ILE A 13 68.74 1.72 -50.15
CA ILE A 13 67.91 1.59 -48.93
C ILE A 13 68.32 2.62 -47.89
N SER A 14 67.91 3.87 -48.13
CA SER A 14 67.58 4.84 -47.08
C SER A 14 66.98 6.08 -47.73
N ILE A 15 65.82 5.94 -48.36
CA ILE A 15 64.91 7.09 -48.50
C ILE A 15 64.37 7.33 -47.09
N GLN A 16 65.11 8.09 -46.29
CA GLN A 16 64.54 8.67 -45.09
C GLN A 16 63.63 9.79 -45.55
N VAL A 17 62.32 9.58 -45.41
CA VAL A 17 61.32 10.64 -45.55
C VAL A 17 61.59 11.63 -44.42
N ALA A 18 62.36 12.68 -44.69
CA ALA A 18 62.53 13.77 -43.75
C ALA A 18 61.24 14.60 -43.77
N PHE A 19 60.48 14.55 -42.67
CA PHE A 19 59.38 15.49 -42.45
C PHE A 19 59.98 16.89 -42.24
N GLY A 20 59.43 17.91 -42.91
CA GLY A 20 59.87 19.30 -42.79
C GLY A 20 59.42 19.97 -41.49
N GLN A 21 59.67 19.34 -40.33
CA GLN A 21 59.39 19.91 -39.02
C GLN A 21 60.39 21.02 -38.71
N ILE A 22 59.91 22.14 -38.18
CA ILE A 22 60.76 23.25 -37.77
C ILE A 22 61.12 23.05 -36.30
N GLY A 23 62.36 22.63 -36.02
CA GLY A 23 62.94 22.64 -34.69
C GLY A 23 63.70 23.95 -34.44
N ILE A 24 63.33 24.69 -33.38
CA ILE A 24 64.08 25.86 -32.91
C ILE A 24 64.65 25.52 -31.53
N GLY A 25 65.97 25.36 -31.46
CA GLY A 25 66.66 24.99 -30.21
C GLY A 25 66.64 23.49 -29.87
N THR A 26 66.08 22.65 -30.76
CA THR A 26 66.17 21.18 -30.71
C THR A 26 66.55 20.62 -32.08
N THR A 27 67.34 19.54 -32.11
CA THR A 27 67.63 18.77 -33.33
C THR A 27 66.72 17.54 -33.47
N SER A 28 65.86 17.29 -32.49
CA SER A 28 64.87 16.22 -32.50
C SER A 28 63.51 16.81 -32.12
N PRO A 29 62.83 17.51 -33.04
CA PRO A 29 61.48 17.99 -32.81
C PRO A 29 60.55 16.85 -32.42
N GLU A 30 59.58 17.13 -31.54
CA GLU A 30 58.54 16.17 -31.20
C GLU A 30 57.77 15.71 -32.44
N THR A 31 57.58 14.40 -32.57
CA THR A 31 57.07 13.78 -33.81
C THR A 31 55.65 14.22 -34.18
N SER A 32 54.86 14.69 -33.22
CA SER A 32 53.52 15.26 -33.42
C SER A 32 53.51 16.77 -33.70
N SER A 33 54.66 17.43 -33.79
CA SER A 33 54.77 18.88 -33.97
C SER A 33 55.09 19.27 -35.42
N ILE A 34 54.55 20.40 -35.88
CA ILE A 34 55.02 21.08 -37.11
C ILE A 34 56.10 22.12 -36.76
N LEU A 35 56.01 22.72 -35.58
CA LEU A 35 56.98 23.64 -34.98
C LEU A 35 57.24 23.20 -33.53
N ASP A 36 58.49 22.92 -33.18
CA ASP A 36 58.94 22.63 -31.82
C ASP A 36 59.99 23.67 -31.40
N VAL A 37 59.74 24.36 -30.29
CA VAL A 37 60.64 25.38 -29.75
C VAL A 37 61.10 24.94 -28.36
N SER A 38 62.38 24.62 -28.23
CA SER A 38 63.00 24.15 -26.99
C SER A 38 64.11 25.11 -26.54
N SER A 39 64.03 25.56 -25.29
CA SER A 39 65.06 26.37 -24.64
C SER A 39 64.88 26.29 -23.12
N ASN A 40 65.98 26.35 -22.38
CA ASN A 40 65.97 26.35 -20.91
C ASN A 40 66.02 27.78 -20.32
N ASP A 41 66.22 28.79 -21.14
CA ASP A 41 66.47 30.19 -20.72
C ASP A 41 65.83 31.25 -21.62
N LYS A 42 65.11 30.86 -22.67
CA LYS A 42 64.40 31.76 -23.61
C LYS A 42 62.97 31.29 -23.84
N GLY A 43 62.10 32.23 -24.22
CA GLY A 43 60.71 31.96 -24.59
C GLY A 43 60.39 32.33 -26.03
N VAL A 44 59.15 32.06 -26.47
CA VAL A 44 58.63 32.47 -27.77
C VAL A 44 58.04 33.88 -27.66
N LEU A 45 58.53 34.80 -28.49
CA LEU A 45 57.98 36.14 -28.60
C LEU A 45 56.97 36.20 -29.76
N PHE A 46 55.68 36.22 -29.45
CA PHE A 46 54.63 36.44 -30.44
C PHE A 46 54.65 37.89 -30.97
N PRO A 47 54.12 38.15 -32.18
CA PRO A 47 53.99 39.51 -32.71
C PRO A 47 53.32 40.45 -31.69
N ARG A 48 54.04 41.51 -31.33
CA ARG A 48 53.57 42.50 -30.34
C ARG A 48 53.02 43.72 -31.04
N MET A 49 51.80 44.09 -30.72
CA MET A 49 51.10 45.17 -31.41
C MET A 49 50.06 45.83 -30.50
N THR A 50 49.72 47.09 -30.77
CA THR A 50 48.57 47.76 -30.13
C THR A 50 47.26 47.23 -30.71
N THR A 51 46.14 47.43 -30.00
CA THR A 51 44.78 47.13 -30.48
C THR A 51 44.54 47.69 -31.89
N ALA A 52 44.93 48.95 -32.16
CA ALA A 52 44.76 49.55 -33.49
C ALA A 52 45.62 48.89 -34.58
N GLN A 53 46.81 48.40 -34.25
CA GLN A 53 47.67 47.66 -35.18
C GLN A 53 47.15 46.24 -35.44
N ARG A 54 46.59 45.57 -34.42
CA ARG A 54 45.90 44.27 -34.54
C ARG A 54 44.67 44.38 -35.44
N ASP A 55 43.85 45.39 -35.22
CA ASP A 55 42.63 45.62 -36.02
C ASP A 55 42.95 46.04 -37.45
N GLY A 56 44.17 46.53 -37.69
CA GLY A 56 44.71 46.82 -39.01
C GLY A 56 45.25 45.60 -39.77
N ILE A 57 45.22 44.39 -39.20
CA ILE A 57 45.61 43.16 -39.92
C ILE A 57 44.53 42.86 -40.97
N SER A 58 44.89 42.87 -42.25
CA SER A 58 43.99 42.49 -43.34
C SER A 58 43.76 40.97 -43.36
N ASN A 59 42.48 40.55 -43.33
CA ASN A 59 42.06 39.14 -43.40
C ASN A 59 42.77 38.20 -42.39
N PRO A 60 42.74 38.48 -41.07
CA PRO A 60 43.39 37.63 -40.09
C PRO A 60 42.74 36.25 -40.07
N VAL A 61 43.54 35.19 -40.19
CA VAL A 61 43.02 33.82 -40.14
C VAL A 61 42.51 33.46 -38.75
N GLU A 62 41.54 32.55 -38.67
CA GLU A 62 41.16 31.91 -37.42
C GLU A 62 42.38 31.20 -36.82
N GLY A 63 42.57 31.31 -35.52
CA GLY A 63 43.72 30.78 -34.80
C GLY A 63 44.98 31.64 -34.86
N LEU A 64 44.95 32.84 -35.48
CA LEU A 64 46.09 33.76 -35.44
C LEU A 64 46.34 34.25 -34.01
N VAL A 65 47.58 34.13 -33.53
CA VAL A 65 47.98 34.48 -32.16
C VAL A 65 48.93 35.68 -32.15
N ILE A 66 48.60 36.68 -31.32
CA ILE A 66 49.39 37.90 -31.14
C ILE A 66 49.44 38.29 -29.66
N TYR A 67 50.40 39.13 -29.27
CA TYR A 67 50.41 39.76 -27.95
C TYR A 67 49.98 41.22 -28.06
N ASN A 68 48.85 41.58 -27.44
CA ASN A 68 48.34 42.94 -27.45
C ASN A 68 48.97 43.76 -26.32
N ILE A 69 49.75 44.78 -26.69
CA ILE A 69 50.49 45.60 -25.70
C ILE A 69 49.62 46.65 -24.99
N LYS A 70 48.39 46.88 -25.46
CA LYS A 70 47.43 47.78 -24.79
C LYS A 70 46.55 47.04 -23.80
N GLU A 71 46.13 45.84 -24.17
CA GLU A 71 45.28 44.97 -23.32
C GLU A 71 46.12 44.06 -22.42
N HIS A 72 47.46 44.06 -22.57
CA HIS A 72 48.42 43.29 -21.79
C HIS A 72 48.11 41.78 -21.75
N CYS A 73 47.61 41.23 -22.86
CA CYS A 73 47.21 39.83 -22.94
C CYS A 73 47.66 39.18 -24.27
N LEU A 74 47.79 37.84 -24.25
CA LEU A 74 47.89 37.04 -25.47
C LEU A 74 46.48 36.91 -26.07
N GLN A 75 46.33 37.26 -27.35
CA GLN A 75 45.05 37.18 -28.05
C GLN A 75 45.10 36.15 -29.15
N ILE A 76 43.98 35.45 -29.34
CA ILE A 76 43.73 34.56 -30.46
C ILE A 76 42.50 35.07 -31.23
N ASN A 77 42.57 35.04 -32.55
CA ASN A 77 41.40 35.29 -33.38
C ASN A 77 40.54 34.02 -33.43
N ILE A 78 39.34 34.06 -32.85
CA ILE A 78 38.35 32.98 -32.91
C ILE A 78 37.27 33.24 -33.99
N GLY A 79 37.37 34.38 -34.68
CA GLY A 79 36.49 34.76 -35.79
C GLY A 79 37.05 34.38 -37.16
N THR A 80 36.33 34.77 -38.20
CA THR A 80 36.71 34.48 -39.59
C THR A 80 37.55 35.63 -40.18
N PRO A 81 38.25 35.42 -41.31
CA PRO A 81 38.99 36.50 -41.98
C PRO A 81 38.14 37.72 -42.35
N SER A 82 36.83 37.53 -42.62
CA SER A 82 35.90 38.60 -42.93
C SER A 82 35.26 39.25 -41.70
N ASN A 83 35.34 38.62 -40.53
CA ASN A 83 34.82 39.12 -39.26
C ASN A 83 35.70 38.63 -38.09
N PRO A 84 36.86 39.28 -37.85
CA PRO A 84 37.75 38.89 -36.76
C PRO A 84 37.11 39.08 -35.40
N ASP A 85 37.33 38.11 -34.51
CA ASP A 85 36.91 38.15 -33.11
C ASP A 85 38.13 37.82 -32.23
N TRP A 86 38.68 38.83 -31.56
CA TRP A 86 39.91 38.70 -30.78
C TRP A 86 39.60 38.49 -29.31
N SER A 87 40.01 37.33 -28.79
CA SER A 87 39.79 36.96 -27.38
C SER A 87 41.11 36.88 -26.60
N CYS A 88 41.15 37.48 -25.41
CA CYS A 88 42.28 37.30 -24.48
C CYS A 88 42.26 35.89 -23.89
N LEU A 89 43.36 35.16 -24.04
CA LEU A 89 43.54 33.87 -23.40
C LEU A 89 43.83 34.05 -21.91
N GLY A 90 43.06 33.40 -21.04
CA GLY A 90 43.30 33.35 -19.59
C GLY A 90 42.52 34.36 -18.73
N THR A 91 41.66 35.19 -19.31
CA THR A 91 40.73 36.05 -18.56
C THR A 91 39.30 35.54 -18.75
N SER A 92 38.76 34.80 -17.80
CA SER A 92 37.36 34.38 -17.80
C SER A 92 36.45 35.60 -17.62
N SER A 93 35.85 36.09 -18.70
CA SER A 93 34.81 37.12 -18.66
C SER A 93 33.43 36.57 -18.25
N SER A 94 33.38 35.58 -17.36
CA SER A 94 32.15 35.11 -16.72
C SER A 94 32.34 35.18 -15.21
N SER A 95 31.48 35.94 -14.54
CA SER A 95 31.37 36.08 -13.09
C SER A 95 30.82 34.82 -12.39
N SER A 96 31.22 33.62 -12.83
CA SER A 96 30.98 32.39 -12.08
C SER A 96 32.05 32.29 -11.00
N SER A 97 31.64 32.17 -9.74
CA SER A 97 32.59 31.95 -8.65
C SER A 97 33.37 30.68 -8.96
N ALA A 98 34.70 30.71 -8.80
CA ALA A 98 35.56 29.59 -9.19
C ALA A 98 35.20 28.28 -8.46
N ILE A 99 34.56 28.40 -7.29
CA ILE A 99 33.90 27.32 -6.55
C ILE A 99 32.43 27.70 -6.37
N GLU A 100 31.52 26.75 -6.58
CA GLU A 100 30.07 26.95 -6.43
C GLU A 100 29.46 25.87 -5.54
N SER A 101 28.43 26.24 -4.77
CA SER A 101 27.63 25.32 -3.96
C SER A 101 26.21 25.21 -4.50
N ASP A 102 25.71 23.99 -4.66
CA ASP A 102 24.38 23.69 -5.16
C ASP A 102 23.60 22.82 -4.16
N CYS A 103 22.60 23.44 -3.53
CA CYS A 103 21.56 22.78 -2.75
C CYS A 103 20.20 22.77 -3.46
N SER A 104 20.14 23.08 -4.76
CA SER A 104 18.95 22.89 -5.57
C SER A 104 18.86 21.44 -6.05
N SER A 105 19.98 20.86 -6.49
CA SER A 105 20.09 19.43 -6.82
C SER A 105 19.97 18.51 -5.60
N ASN A 106 20.61 18.90 -4.49
CA ASN A 106 20.68 18.15 -3.23
C ASN A 106 19.94 18.90 -2.10
N GLY A 107 19.84 18.38 -0.87
CA GLY A 107 19.12 19.07 0.22
C GLY A 107 18.66 18.16 1.34
N PHE A 108 17.45 18.38 1.87
CA PHE A 108 16.85 17.47 2.86
C PHE A 108 16.56 16.11 2.23
N GLU A 109 17.09 15.06 2.85
CA GLU A 109 16.92 13.66 2.46
C GLU A 109 16.36 12.86 3.63
N GLY A 110 15.46 11.92 3.35
CA GLY A 110 14.73 11.14 4.35
C GLY A 110 13.33 11.68 4.67
N ALA A 111 12.62 11.00 5.57
CA ALA A 111 11.27 11.36 5.98
C ALA A 111 11.28 12.29 7.20
N PHE A 112 10.71 13.48 7.07
CA PHE A 112 10.67 14.50 8.13
C PHE A 112 9.23 14.66 8.62
N VAL A 113 8.84 13.84 9.59
CA VAL A 113 7.47 13.77 10.14
C VAL A 113 7.47 14.25 11.58
N ASN A 114 6.46 15.06 11.94
CA ASN A 114 6.29 15.57 13.29
C ASN A 114 6.17 14.42 14.32
N GLY A 115 6.92 14.50 15.41
CA GLY A 115 6.92 13.51 16.49
C GLY A 115 7.67 12.20 16.18
N ILE A 116 8.23 12.02 14.98
CA ILE A 116 8.99 10.82 14.62
C ILE A 116 10.49 11.06 14.77
N PRO A 117 11.22 10.25 15.56
CA PRO A 117 12.67 10.34 15.66
C PRO A 117 13.35 10.10 14.31
N PHE A 118 14.37 10.91 14.02
CA PHE A 118 15.18 10.76 12.83
C PHE A 118 16.01 9.48 12.86
N THR A 119 16.22 8.92 11.66
CA THR A 119 17.04 7.73 11.42
C THR A 119 18.31 8.11 10.66
N ALA A 120 19.18 7.13 10.37
CA ALA A 120 20.39 7.36 9.57
C ALA A 120 20.13 7.89 8.15
N SER A 121 18.89 7.75 7.65
CA SER A 121 18.46 8.27 6.35
C SER A 121 18.15 9.78 6.37
N ASN A 122 17.97 10.38 7.55
CA ASN A 122 17.67 11.81 7.68
C ASN A 122 18.94 12.65 7.57
N LYS A 123 19.12 13.30 6.43
CA LYS A 123 20.33 14.05 6.11
C LYS A 123 20.00 15.38 5.45
N PHE A 124 21.00 16.26 5.41
CA PHE A 124 21.04 17.41 4.53
C PHE A 124 22.30 17.34 3.67
N SER A 125 22.17 17.43 2.35
CA SER A 125 23.30 17.34 1.42
C SER A 125 23.50 18.62 0.62
N VAL A 126 24.77 18.93 0.32
CA VAL A 126 25.17 20.04 -0.54
C VAL A 126 26.20 19.54 -1.54
N THR A 127 25.99 19.80 -2.82
CA THR A 127 27.01 19.57 -3.85
C THR A 127 27.91 20.78 -3.96
N ILE A 128 29.22 20.58 -3.97
CA ILE A 128 30.19 21.64 -4.24
C ILE A 128 30.92 21.30 -5.54
N THR A 129 30.97 22.24 -6.46
CA THR A 129 31.63 22.09 -7.77
C THR A 129 32.79 23.06 -7.89
N ASN A 130 33.94 22.56 -8.33
CA ASN A 130 35.13 23.37 -8.58
C ASN A 130 35.26 23.64 -10.08
N ASN A 131 34.88 24.84 -10.51
CA ASN A 131 35.00 25.30 -11.88
C ASN A 131 36.34 26.04 -12.14
N SER A 132 37.23 26.08 -11.15
CA SER A 132 38.55 26.71 -11.26
C SER A 132 39.56 25.79 -11.95
N LEU A 133 40.69 26.37 -12.37
CA LEU A 133 41.81 25.63 -12.96
C LEU A 133 42.71 24.91 -11.93
N TYR A 134 42.42 25.05 -10.64
CA TYR A 134 43.24 24.51 -9.55
C TYR A 134 42.42 23.63 -8.62
N ASN A 135 43.09 22.68 -7.95
CA ASN A 135 42.44 21.90 -6.91
C ASN A 135 42.15 22.79 -5.69
N SER A 136 41.00 22.59 -5.05
CA SER A 136 40.60 23.30 -3.85
C SER A 136 40.39 22.32 -2.71
N THR A 137 41.02 22.56 -1.56
CA THR A 137 40.84 21.73 -0.36
C THR A 137 39.99 22.47 0.65
N MET A 138 38.95 21.81 1.15
CA MET A 138 37.99 22.35 2.09
C MET A 138 37.79 21.38 3.26
N THR A 139 37.71 21.93 4.46
CA THR A 139 37.34 21.21 5.69
C THR A 139 35.91 21.57 6.08
N PHE A 140 35.15 20.63 6.64
CA PHE A 140 33.75 20.82 7.01
C PHE A 140 33.54 20.53 8.49
N SER A 141 32.62 21.27 9.09
CA SER A 141 32.21 21.09 10.48
C SER A 141 30.69 21.12 10.58
N ILE A 142 30.13 20.56 11.64
CA ILE A 142 28.68 20.60 11.87
C ILE A 142 28.13 22.04 11.98
N ALA A 143 28.98 23.01 12.33
CA ALA A 143 28.59 24.42 12.43
C ALA A 143 28.39 25.09 11.06
N ASP A 144 28.82 24.46 9.98
CA ASP A 144 28.61 24.95 8.61
C ASP A 144 27.13 24.84 8.19
N LEU A 145 26.31 24.07 8.92
CA LEU A 145 24.86 23.92 8.72
C LEU A 145 24.08 24.40 9.95
N VAL A 146 23.25 25.42 9.79
CA VAL A 146 22.36 25.92 10.83
C VAL A 146 20.92 25.59 10.49
N LEU A 147 20.22 24.95 11.42
CA LEU A 147 18.80 24.61 11.30
C LEU A 147 17.95 25.61 12.08
N SER A 148 16.78 25.95 11.55
CA SER A 148 15.81 26.86 12.19
C SER A 148 14.37 26.53 11.78
N GLY A 149 13.40 27.13 12.49
CA GLY A 149 11.97 27.00 12.20
C GLY A 149 11.27 25.89 12.99
N VAL A 150 11.78 24.65 12.97
CA VAL A 150 11.26 23.53 13.79
C VAL A 150 12.26 23.15 14.88
N SER A 151 11.76 22.94 16.10
CA SER A 151 12.58 22.56 17.26
C SER A 151 12.75 21.04 17.39
N GLY A 152 13.71 20.61 18.22
CA GLY A 152 13.95 19.20 18.52
C GLY A 152 14.88 18.47 17.53
N ILE A 153 15.48 19.20 16.58
CA ILE A 153 16.37 18.67 15.55
C ILE A 153 17.75 19.32 15.69
N THR A 154 18.81 18.53 15.54
CA THR A 154 20.19 19.01 15.57
C THR A 154 21.04 18.33 14.49
N VAL A 155 22.14 18.98 14.11
CA VAL A 155 23.14 18.42 13.19
C VAL A 155 24.10 17.55 14.01
N ASN A 156 24.23 16.28 13.64
CA ASN A 156 25.01 15.30 14.39
C ASN A 156 26.46 15.20 13.91
N ALA A 157 26.65 14.99 12.61
CA ALA A 157 27.97 14.80 12.01
C ALA A 157 27.96 15.21 10.53
N VAL A 158 29.14 15.55 10.01
CA VAL A 158 29.36 15.88 8.59
C VAL A 158 30.32 14.86 7.97
N SER A 159 30.08 14.48 6.72
CA SER A 159 30.93 13.57 5.95
C SER A 159 30.98 13.97 4.46
N PRO A 160 32.17 14.04 3.84
CA PRO A 160 33.48 13.97 4.48
C PRO A 160 33.78 15.24 5.32
N THR A 161 34.68 15.14 6.32
CA THR A 161 35.14 16.30 7.11
C THR A 161 36.23 17.11 6.41
N GLU A 162 36.85 16.56 5.38
CA GLU A 162 37.83 17.24 4.52
C GLU A 162 37.78 16.60 3.13
N THR A 163 37.90 17.42 2.09
CA THR A 163 38.02 16.93 0.71
C THR A 163 38.82 17.89 -0.16
N THR A 164 39.52 17.34 -1.14
CA THR A 164 40.14 18.09 -2.23
C THR A 164 39.32 17.91 -3.49
N ILE A 165 38.61 18.96 -3.90
CA ILE A 165 37.85 18.98 -5.15
C ILE A 165 38.79 19.39 -6.26
N VAL A 166 39.06 18.48 -7.18
CA VAL A 166 39.92 18.74 -8.34
C VAL A 166 39.28 19.73 -9.30
N SER A 167 40.09 20.38 -10.13
CA SER A 167 39.61 21.24 -11.24
C SER A 167 38.57 20.49 -12.08
N GLY A 168 37.39 21.10 -12.27
CA GLY A 168 36.25 20.53 -12.99
C GLY A 168 35.48 19.44 -12.24
N GLY A 169 35.84 19.13 -10.99
CA GLY A 169 35.20 18.09 -10.18
C GLY A 169 34.07 18.60 -9.29
N SER A 170 33.25 17.68 -8.81
CA SER A 170 32.19 17.94 -7.82
C SER A 170 32.30 16.97 -6.65
N GLN A 171 31.89 17.41 -5.46
CA GLN A 171 31.84 16.60 -4.24
C GLN A 171 30.52 16.86 -3.51
N VAL A 172 29.85 15.79 -3.08
CA VAL A 172 28.69 15.88 -2.18
C VAL A 172 29.16 15.84 -0.74
N ILE A 173 28.68 16.77 0.07
CA ILE A 173 28.89 16.84 1.52
C ILE A 173 27.56 16.56 2.21
N GLU A 174 27.55 15.55 3.08
CA GLU A 174 26.36 15.12 3.81
C GLU A 174 26.45 15.53 5.29
N TYR A 175 25.37 16.08 5.80
CA TYR A 175 25.15 16.40 7.20
C TYR A 175 24.08 15.46 7.75
N SER A 176 24.46 14.54 8.62
CA SER A 176 23.52 13.67 9.33
C SER A 176 22.74 14.47 10.37
N LEU A 177 21.43 14.28 10.39
CA LEU A 177 20.52 14.98 11.30
C LEU A 177 20.00 14.00 12.35
N ILE A 178 19.86 14.46 13.59
CA ILE A 178 19.30 13.68 14.70
C ILE A 178 18.23 14.48 15.44
N GLY A 179 17.43 13.78 16.22
CA GLY A 179 16.41 14.37 17.07
C GLY A 179 15.01 13.96 16.65
N THR A 180 14.01 14.66 17.19
CA THR A 180 12.59 14.40 16.97
C THR A 180 11.91 15.74 16.76
N PRO A 181 11.35 16.03 15.57
CA PRO A 181 10.66 17.29 15.35
C PRO A 181 9.49 17.44 16.33
N SER A 182 9.41 18.58 17.00
CA SER A 182 8.39 18.82 18.02
C SER A 182 7.13 19.54 17.50
N THR A 183 7.20 20.12 16.31
CA THR A 183 6.11 20.87 15.68
C THR A 183 6.11 20.69 14.17
N THR A 184 4.95 20.91 13.54
CA THR A 184 4.86 21.08 12.09
C THR A 184 5.32 22.48 11.67
N GLY A 185 5.66 22.64 10.38
CA GLY A 185 6.05 23.92 9.81
C GLY A 185 7.37 23.87 9.03
N PRO A 186 7.85 25.03 8.56
CA PRO A 186 9.06 25.11 7.76
C PRO A 186 10.30 24.82 8.63
N LEU A 187 11.02 23.75 8.31
CA LEU A 187 12.39 23.52 8.73
C LEU A 187 13.32 24.13 7.68
N THR A 188 14.08 25.14 8.07
CA THR A 188 15.02 25.83 7.19
C THR A 188 16.45 25.46 7.55
N ALA A 189 17.18 24.94 6.57
CA ALA A 189 18.60 24.68 6.59
C ALA A 189 19.34 25.83 5.89
N VAL A 190 20.21 26.52 6.63
CA VAL A 190 21.15 27.51 6.09
C VAL A 190 22.55 26.91 6.19
N TRP A 191 23.11 26.54 5.06
CA TRP A 191 24.48 26.09 4.95
C TRP A 191 25.37 27.24 4.49
N SER A 192 26.52 27.42 5.13
CA SER A 192 27.49 28.45 4.75
C SER A 192 28.92 27.97 4.94
N LYS A 193 29.76 28.18 3.93
CA LYS A 193 31.19 27.92 4.01
C LYS A 193 31.99 28.92 3.20
N MET A 194 32.90 29.65 3.86
CA MET A 194 33.65 30.74 3.22
C MET A 194 32.68 31.76 2.59
N SER A 195 32.73 31.98 1.28
CA SER A 195 31.77 32.81 0.54
C SER A 195 30.56 32.04 -0.01
N LEU A 196 30.57 30.70 0.11
CA LEU A 196 29.49 29.84 -0.36
C LEU A 196 28.33 29.83 0.64
N ASN A 197 27.12 29.83 0.12
CA ASN A 197 25.92 29.76 0.93
C ASN A 197 24.82 29.01 0.17
N CYS A 198 23.98 28.31 0.92
CA CYS A 198 22.87 27.50 0.43
C CYS A 198 21.75 27.58 1.46
N THR A 199 20.52 27.86 1.04
CA THR A 199 19.35 27.86 1.93
C THR A 199 18.26 27.01 1.33
N LYS A 200 17.72 26.08 2.11
CA LYS A 200 16.61 25.23 1.71
C LYS A 200 15.61 25.10 2.84
N THR A 201 14.34 25.01 2.48
CA THR A 201 13.24 24.86 3.44
C THR A 201 12.44 23.60 3.09
N PHE A 202 12.15 22.79 4.10
CA PHE A 202 11.26 21.65 4.01
C PHE A 202 10.11 21.81 5.02
N ASN A 203 8.87 21.57 4.61
CA ASN A 203 7.73 21.68 5.52
C ASN A 203 7.49 20.34 6.22
N ILE A 204 7.81 20.27 7.51
CA ILE A 204 7.46 19.14 8.37
C ILE A 204 5.95 19.12 8.55
N ARG A 205 5.35 17.97 8.28
CA ARG A 205 3.91 17.75 8.38
C ARG A 205 3.62 16.74 9.49
N ASN A 206 2.36 16.71 9.93
CA ASN A 206 1.87 15.64 10.80
C ASN A 206 1.89 14.30 10.04
N GLY A 207 1.73 13.23 10.80
CA GLY A 207 1.71 11.88 10.29
C GLY A 207 0.64 11.64 9.23
N ASP A 208 0.80 10.55 8.49
CA ASP A 208 -0.17 10.15 7.48
C ASP A 208 -0.20 8.63 7.35
N ALA A 209 -1.25 8.11 6.72
CA ALA A 209 -1.43 6.69 6.43
C ALA A 209 -2.22 6.49 5.13
N HIS A 210 -2.11 5.30 4.56
CA HIS A 210 -2.93 4.85 3.45
C HIS A 210 -4.20 4.18 3.98
N PHE A 211 -5.38 4.67 3.60
CA PHE A 211 -6.67 4.20 4.10
C PHE A 211 -7.44 3.43 3.04
N THR A 212 -8.13 2.36 3.45
CA THR A 212 -9.09 1.64 2.59
C THR A 212 -10.46 2.28 2.71
N LEU A 213 -10.81 3.14 1.75
CA LEU A 213 -12.06 3.89 1.71
C LEU A 213 -12.71 3.79 0.31
N PRO A 214 -14.04 3.97 0.18
CA PRO A 214 -15.00 4.34 1.23
C PRO A 214 -15.29 3.19 2.21
N TYR A 215 -15.53 3.54 3.48
CA TYR A 215 -15.97 2.58 4.50
C TYR A 215 -17.48 2.70 4.68
N THR A 216 -18.21 1.59 4.57
CA THR A 216 -19.67 1.59 4.71
C THR A 216 -20.07 0.92 6.01
N THR A 217 -20.92 1.58 6.79
CA THR A 217 -21.59 1.02 7.96
C THR A 217 -23.10 1.05 7.74
N VAL A 218 -23.81 0.06 8.30
CA VAL A 218 -25.23 -0.18 8.03
C VAL A 218 -26.02 -0.18 9.33
N VAL A 219 -27.13 0.55 9.35
CA VAL A 219 -28.19 0.41 10.34
C VAL A 219 -29.33 -0.44 9.77
N LEU A 220 -29.75 -1.48 10.49
CA LEU A 220 -30.91 -2.28 10.11
C LEU A 220 -32.20 -1.52 10.48
N SER A 221 -33.07 -1.29 9.51
CA SER A 221 -34.42 -0.75 9.71
C SER A 221 -35.37 -1.42 8.73
N VAL A 222 -36.29 -2.24 9.22
CA VAL A 222 -37.13 -3.12 8.38
C VAL A 222 -38.57 -3.16 8.87
N ASN A 223 -39.51 -3.14 7.94
CA ASN A 223 -40.92 -3.42 8.17
C ASN A 223 -41.48 -4.20 6.98
N ASP A 224 -41.70 -5.50 7.16
CA ASP A 224 -42.28 -6.40 6.13
C ASP A 224 -43.68 -6.90 6.59
N GLY A 225 -44.34 -6.14 7.46
CA GLY A 225 -45.63 -6.48 8.04
C GLY A 225 -45.59 -7.57 9.12
N SER A 226 -46.73 -7.78 9.79
CA SER A 226 -46.89 -8.83 10.80
C SER A 226 -47.34 -10.14 10.12
N PRO A 227 -46.63 -11.27 10.29
CA PRO A 227 -45.67 -11.57 11.38
C PRO A 227 -44.16 -11.49 11.01
N LEU A 228 -43.77 -10.88 9.89
CA LEU A 228 -42.49 -11.15 9.23
C LEU A 228 -41.26 -10.50 9.90
N LEU A 229 -41.19 -9.18 10.07
CA LEU A 229 -40.21 -8.49 10.93
C LEU A 229 -40.54 -7.00 11.00
N ASP A 230 -40.43 -6.40 12.19
CA ASP A 230 -40.64 -4.97 12.41
C ASP A 230 -39.56 -4.46 13.38
N ILE A 231 -38.55 -3.78 12.85
CA ILE A 231 -37.43 -3.21 13.59
C ILE A 231 -37.24 -1.77 13.14
N GLN A 232 -37.29 -0.85 14.10
CA GLN A 232 -36.89 0.54 13.88
C GLN A 232 -35.37 0.65 13.99
N GLY A 233 -34.71 1.06 12.91
CA GLY A 233 -33.31 1.43 12.95
C GLY A 233 -33.14 2.75 13.66
N VAL A 234 -32.30 2.78 14.69
CA VAL A 234 -32.00 3.97 15.47
C VAL A 234 -30.49 4.21 15.44
N VAL A 235 -30.09 5.45 15.19
CA VAL A 235 -28.72 5.92 15.41
C VAL A 235 -28.81 7.01 16.46
N ASP A 236 -28.12 6.86 17.59
CA ASP A 236 -28.16 7.85 18.67
C ASP A 236 -26.77 8.10 19.27
N ASN A 237 -26.66 9.09 20.15
CA ASN A 237 -25.41 9.40 20.84
C ASN A 237 -25.16 8.55 22.11
N GLU A 238 -26.06 7.61 22.42
CA GLU A 238 -26.11 6.80 23.63
C GLU A 238 -25.90 5.30 23.32
N ALA A 239 -26.97 4.49 23.34
CA ALA A 239 -26.92 3.03 23.27
C ALA A 239 -26.77 2.52 21.83
N ASN A 240 -27.28 3.24 20.84
CA ASN A 240 -27.21 2.89 19.42
C ASN A 240 -26.14 3.70 18.68
N ARG A 241 -25.12 4.17 19.42
CA ARG A 241 -24.01 4.91 18.86
C ARG A 241 -23.16 4.06 17.93
N ILE A 242 -22.97 4.54 16.71
CA ILE A 242 -22.17 3.86 15.70
C ILE A 242 -20.70 4.26 15.84
N THR A 243 -19.85 3.25 16.03
CA THR A 243 -18.39 3.38 15.96
C THR A 243 -17.88 2.54 14.80
N VAL A 244 -17.09 3.15 13.92
CA VAL A 244 -16.46 2.51 12.77
C VAL A 244 -14.95 2.43 12.99
N ALA A 245 -14.37 1.27 12.73
CA ALA A 245 -12.92 1.08 12.75
C ALA A 245 -12.39 1.19 11.33
N ILE A 246 -11.86 2.37 10.97
CA ILE A 246 -11.39 2.66 9.60
C ILE A 246 -9.94 2.15 9.47
N PRO A 247 -9.68 1.09 8.68
CA PRO A 247 -8.37 0.48 8.59
C PRO A 247 -7.39 1.34 7.78
N TYR A 248 -6.10 1.25 8.14
CA TYR A 248 -5.00 1.88 7.44
C TYR A 248 -3.74 1.01 7.41
N THR A 249 -2.89 1.28 6.42
CA THR A 249 -1.54 0.75 6.24
C THR A 249 -0.55 1.89 6.02
N GLU A 250 0.75 1.59 6.06
CA GLU A 250 1.83 2.56 5.83
C GLU A 250 1.72 3.79 6.76
N GLY A 251 1.22 3.56 7.97
CA GLY A 251 1.00 4.62 8.93
C GLY A 251 2.31 5.12 9.54
N SER A 252 2.48 6.45 9.60
CA SER A 252 3.64 7.06 10.25
C SER A 252 3.27 8.38 10.91
N GLY A 253 3.77 8.64 12.11
CA GLY A 253 3.57 9.91 12.82
C GLY A 253 2.25 10.04 13.57
N GLY A 254 2.03 11.21 14.16
CA GLY A 254 0.80 11.54 14.89
C GLY A 254 -0.33 12.03 13.98
N TYR A 255 -1.57 11.80 14.40
CA TYR A 255 -2.75 12.42 13.81
C TYR A 255 -3.55 13.20 14.86
N ASP A 256 -4.06 14.36 14.47
CA ASP A 256 -4.86 15.23 15.31
C ASP A 256 -6.28 14.69 15.51
N ALA A 257 -6.95 15.16 16.56
CA ALA A 257 -8.37 14.88 16.74
C ALA A 257 -9.17 15.52 15.60
N TYR A 258 -10.20 14.82 15.11
CA TYR A 258 -11.06 15.31 14.05
C TYR A 258 -12.50 15.43 14.54
N VAL A 259 -13.13 16.54 14.17
CA VAL A 259 -14.56 16.78 14.32
C VAL A 259 -15.04 17.31 12.98
N GLY A 260 -15.81 16.49 12.26
CA GLY A 260 -16.38 16.86 10.97
C GLY A 260 -17.54 17.85 11.08
N ASP A 261 -17.94 18.38 9.93
CA ASP A 261 -19.15 19.19 9.79
C ASP A 261 -20.39 18.30 9.80
N TYR A 262 -21.52 18.87 10.23
CA TYR A 262 -22.80 18.17 10.14
C TYR A 262 -23.26 18.07 8.68
N THR A 263 -23.57 16.85 8.27
CA THR A 263 -24.06 16.48 6.95
C THR A 263 -25.52 16.05 7.08
N PRO A 264 -26.47 16.74 6.40
CA PRO A 264 -27.87 16.33 6.38
C PRO A 264 -28.05 14.92 5.83
N PHE A 265 -29.07 14.23 6.30
CA PHE A 265 -29.46 12.94 5.73
C PHE A 265 -30.12 13.11 4.35
N ASN A 266 -30.05 12.06 3.53
CA ASN A 266 -30.67 12.02 2.22
C ASN A 266 -32.18 11.80 2.32
N ASP A 267 -32.96 12.48 1.47
CA ASP A 267 -34.42 12.37 1.45
C ASP A 267 -34.91 10.91 1.37
N GLY A 268 -35.92 10.59 2.16
CA GLY A 268 -36.53 9.26 2.19
C GLY A 268 -35.70 8.18 2.90
N THR A 269 -34.73 8.58 3.72
CA THR A 269 -33.93 7.67 4.57
C THR A 269 -34.15 7.84 6.08
N GLY A 270 -34.89 8.88 6.50
CA GLY A 270 -35.41 9.04 7.86
C GLY A 270 -36.93 8.84 7.94
N GLU A 271 -37.45 8.55 9.13
CA GLU A 271 -38.89 8.54 9.39
C GLU A 271 -39.52 9.95 9.28
N PRO A 272 -40.85 10.08 9.02
CA PRO A 272 -41.51 11.37 8.95
C PRO A 272 -41.30 12.21 10.21
N GLY A 273 -40.82 13.44 10.02
CA GLY A 273 -40.49 14.36 11.12
C GLY A 273 -39.00 14.40 11.47
N GLU A 274 -38.19 13.51 10.91
CA GLU A 274 -36.75 13.56 11.13
C GLU A 274 -36.08 14.76 10.45
N ASN A 275 -35.19 15.41 11.20
CA ASN A 275 -34.46 16.61 10.79
C ASN A 275 -32.99 16.62 11.24
N ASN A 276 -32.54 15.56 11.93
CA ASN A 276 -31.19 15.50 12.46
C ASN A 276 -30.16 15.10 11.39
N SER A 277 -28.97 15.68 11.51
CA SER A 277 -27.79 15.51 10.66
C SER A 277 -26.69 14.75 11.40
N PHE A 278 -25.67 14.34 10.65
CA PHE A 278 -24.60 13.48 11.15
C PHE A 278 -23.22 14.13 10.98
N ARG A 279 -22.30 13.88 11.92
CA ARG A 279 -20.87 14.17 11.72
C ARG A 279 -20.00 13.02 12.19
N LEU A 280 -18.82 12.90 11.60
CA LEU A 280 -17.81 11.94 12.02
C LEU A 280 -16.81 12.60 12.98
N LYS A 281 -16.42 11.90 14.05
CA LYS A 281 -15.39 12.36 15.00
C LYS A 281 -14.46 11.26 15.47
N TYR A 282 -13.21 11.60 15.76
CA TYR A 282 -12.25 10.68 16.38
C TYR A 282 -11.18 11.46 17.18
N PRO A 283 -10.61 10.89 18.26
CA PRO A 283 -9.58 11.54 19.06
C PRO A 283 -8.20 11.52 18.37
N SER A 284 -7.27 12.36 18.80
CA SER A 284 -5.88 12.33 18.33
C SER A 284 -5.18 11.02 18.70
N GLY A 285 -4.19 10.62 17.92
CA GLY A 285 -3.40 9.41 18.19
C GLY A 285 -2.09 9.37 17.41
N THR A 286 -1.50 8.17 17.33
CA THR A 286 -0.27 7.91 16.58
C THR A 286 -0.49 6.68 15.70
N PHE A 287 -0.02 6.76 14.46
CA PHE A 287 -0.06 5.64 13.55
C PHE A 287 1.01 4.60 13.91
N SER A 288 0.63 3.33 13.89
CA SER A 288 1.54 2.19 13.68
C SER A 288 1.70 1.92 12.18
N ASP A 289 2.54 0.95 11.79
CA ASP A 289 2.68 0.56 10.37
C ASP A 289 1.34 0.16 9.74
N SER A 290 0.46 -0.47 10.52
CA SER A 290 -0.94 -0.74 10.18
C SER A 290 -1.82 -0.67 11.44
N GLY A 291 -3.11 -0.41 11.26
CA GLY A 291 -4.06 -0.31 12.37
C GLY A 291 -5.43 0.20 11.91
N SER A 292 -6.22 0.72 12.84
CA SER A 292 -7.48 1.39 12.52
C SER A 292 -7.69 2.67 13.35
N ILE A 293 -8.39 3.64 12.76
CA ILE A 293 -8.91 4.80 13.49
C ILE A 293 -10.35 4.50 13.88
N SER A 294 -10.60 4.47 15.19
CA SER A 294 -11.93 4.30 15.76
C SER A 294 -12.69 5.63 15.73
N ALA A 295 -13.52 5.82 14.71
CA ALA A 295 -14.33 7.01 14.52
C ALA A 295 -15.79 6.77 14.93
N THR A 296 -16.43 7.80 15.48
CA THR A 296 -17.81 7.75 15.95
C THR A 296 -18.68 8.67 15.11
N ILE A 297 -19.87 8.21 14.75
CA ILE A 297 -20.89 9.02 14.10
C ILE A 297 -21.75 9.66 15.20
N GLU A 298 -21.82 10.99 15.20
CA GLU A 298 -22.65 11.76 16.13
C GLU A 298 -23.84 12.38 15.40
N VAL A 299 -25.00 12.34 16.06
CA VAL A 299 -26.26 12.95 15.63
C VAL A 299 -26.42 14.32 16.29
N ASP A 300 -26.86 15.35 15.56
CA ASP A 300 -27.20 16.67 16.14
C ASP A 300 -28.61 16.69 16.77
N GLY A 301 -29.11 17.89 17.06
CA GLY A 301 -30.48 18.10 17.53
C GLY A 301 -30.76 17.42 18.87
N ASP A 302 -31.77 16.56 18.88
CA ASP A 302 -32.14 15.75 20.06
C ASP A 302 -31.23 14.53 20.27
N GLY A 303 -30.25 14.32 19.39
CA GLY A 303 -29.23 13.28 19.48
C GLY A 303 -29.70 11.90 19.04
N THR A 304 -30.86 11.78 18.37
CA THR A 304 -31.44 10.51 17.91
C THR A 304 -31.92 10.60 16.47
N PHE A 305 -31.66 9.60 15.65
CA PHE A 305 -32.17 9.51 14.29
C PHE A 305 -32.87 8.17 14.06
N ASN A 306 -34.14 8.21 13.69
CA ASN A 306 -34.92 7.05 13.31
C ASN A 306 -34.83 6.83 11.80
N ALA A 307 -34.07 5.82 11.39
CA ALA A 307 -33.90 5.46 9.99
C ALA A 307 -35.18 4.88 9.39
N LYS A 308 -35.50 5.28 8.16
CA LYS A 308 -36.71 4.81 7.46
C LYS A 308 -36.76 3.30 7.43
N GLN A 309 -37.86 2.71 7.87
CA GLN A 309 -38.08 1.26 7.72
C GLN A 309 -38.20 0.90 6.24
N LEU A 310 -37.43 -0.09 5.81
CA LEU A 310 -37.37 -0.56 4.43
C LEU A 310 -37.94 -1.98 4.30
N GLU A 311 -38.28 -2.35 3.07
CA GLU A 311 -38.44 -3.75 2.69
C GLU A 311 -37.09 -4.47 2.74
N PHE A 312 -37.11 -5.78 2.97
CA PHE A 312 -35.90 -6.59 2.87
C PHE A 312 -35.18 -6.43 1.53
N GLU A 313 -33.87 -6.65 1.54
CA GLU A 313 -32.97 -6.52 0.40
C GLU A 313 -32.85 -5.10 -0.18
N VAL A 314 -33.57 -4.11 0.36
CA VAL A 314 -33.42 -2.69 0.01
C VAL A 314 -32.35 -2.04 0.91
N GLN A 315 -31.50 -1.21 0.30
CA GLN A 315 -30.49 -0.42 1.00
C GLN A 315 -30.43 0.99 0.40
N LYS A 316 -30.27 2.00 1.26
CA LYS A 316 -30.13 3.41 0.87
C LYS A 316 -29.06 4.09 1.71
N THR A 317 -28.31 5.01 1.11
CA THR A 317 -27.35 5.83 1.86
C THR A 317 -28.06 6.95 2.60
N ILE A 318 -27.95 6.96 3.93
CA ILE A 318 -28.43 8.03 4.80
C ILE A 318 -27.54 9.25 4.64
N ALA A 319 -26.22 9.09 4.83
CA ALA A 319 -25.26 10.19 4.76
C ALA A 319 -23.87 9.71 4.29
N THR A 320 -23.13 10.61 3.65
CA THR A 320 -21.72 10.40 3.28
C THR A 320 -20.87 11.42 4.03
N LEU A 321 -20.10 10.94 5.00
CA LEU A 321 -19.34 11.76 5.94
C LEU A 321 -17.88 11.82 5.49
N ASP A 322 -17.33 13.02 5.31
CA ASP A 322 -15.92 13.19 4.95
C ASP A 322 -15.01 12.69 6.09
N PHE A 323 -13.97 11.95 5.74
CA PHE A 323 -12.95 11.50 6.66
C PHE A 323 -11.65 12.23 6.32
N LYS A 324 -11.26 13.15 7.18
CA LYS A 324 -10.01 13.90 7.05
C LYS A 324 -9.00 13.44 8.09
N VAL A 325 -7.72 13.45 7.73
CA VAL A 325 -6.59 13.26 8.65
C VAL A 325 -5.68 14.46 8.52
N ASN A 326 -5.38 15.13 9.65
CA ASN A 326 -4.52 16.32 9.69
C ASN A 326 -4.93 17.40 8.67
N GLY A 327 -6.25 17.60 8.51
CA GLY A 327 -6.84 18.57 7.58
C GLY A 327 -7.00 18.09 6.13
N ASN A 328 -6.43 16.95 5.75
CA ASN A 328 -6.50 16.42 4.39
C ASN A 328 -7.62 15.39 4.26
N SER A 329 -8.50 15.52 3.26
CA SER A 329 -9.52 14.49 2.96
C SER A 329 -8.85 13.20 2.49
N LYS A 330 -9.32 12.08 3.02
CA LYS A 330 -8.84 10.72 2.73
C LYS A 330 -9.89 9.87 2.03
N GLY A 331 -11.12 10.37 1.93
CA GLY A 331 -12.28 9.63 1.45
C GLY A 331 -13.44 9.81 2.41
N HIS A 332 -14.41 8.90 2.37
CA HIS A 332 -15.66 9.08 3.09
C HIS A 332 -16.12 7.81 3.82
N VAL A 333 -16.80 8.01 4.94
CA VAL A 333 -17.58 6.98 5.62
C VAL A 333 -19.04 7.11 5.19
N LYS A 334 -19.62 6.04 4.68
CA LYS A 334 -21.05 5.96 4.32
C LYS A 334 -21.83 5.34 5.46
N LEU A 335 -22.89 6.02 5.87
CA LEU A 335 -23.93 5.48 6.75
C LEU A 335 -25.12 5.10 5.87
N ASP A 336 -25.43 3.82 5.81
CA ASP A 336 -26.52 3.28 5.03
C ASP A 336 -27.61 2.71 5.94
N VAL A 337 -28.87 2.84 5.54
CA VAL A 337 -29.99 2.08 6.09
C VAL A 337 -30.27 0.88 5.20
N SER A 338 -30.48 -0.29 5.79
CA SER A 338 -30.85 -1.51 5.08
C SER A 338 -32.06 -2.16 5.71
N GLY A 339 -32.93 -2.75 4.88
CA GLY A 339 -33.97 -3.69 5.34
C GLY A 339 -33.41 -5.05 5.76
N GLY A 340 -32.10 -5.29 5.59
CA GLY A 340 -31.45 -6.56 5.87
C GLY A 340 -31.55 -7.56 4.72
N ILE A 341 -30.79 -8.63 4.83
CA ILE A 341 -30.74 -9.74 3.87
C ILE A 341 -31.34 -10.95 4.57
N ARG A 342 -32.45 -11.47 4.05
CA ARG A 342 -33.08 -12.66 4.63
C ARG A 342 -32.29 -13.92 4.34
N ASP A 343 -32.32 -14.85 5.28
CA ASP A 343 -31.94 -16.23 5.03
C ASP A 343 -32.71 -16.80 3.83
N ARG A 344 -32.11 -17.75 3.12
CA ARG A 344 -32.77 -18.40 1.98
C ARG A 344 -34.08 -19.10 2.39
N ASN A 345 -34.16 -19.59 3.62
CA ASN A 345 -35.33 -20.28 4.16
C ASN A 345 -36.14 -19.43 5.14
N PHE A 346 -36.14 -18.10 5.02
CA PHE A 346 -36.73 -17.20 6.02
C PHE A 346 -38.20 -17.46 6.40
N THR A 347 -38.97 -18.12 5.53
CA THR A 347 -40.37 -18.51 5.80
C THR A 347 -40.49 -19.68 6.78
N ASP A 348 -39.43 -20.48 6.97
CA ASP A 348 -39.35 -21.49 8.01
C ASP A 348 -39.06 -20.83 9.36
N THR A 349 -39.86 -21.19 10.37
CA THR A 349 -39.73 -20.71 11.75
C THR A 349 -38.35 -20.94 12.37
N ASN A 350 -37.64 -21.98 11.93
CA ASN A 350 -36.28 -22.32 12.38
C ASN A 350 -35.19 -21.57 11.61
N HIS A 351 -35.53 -20.93 10.48
CA HIS A 351 -34.60 -20.21 9.59
C HIS A 351 -34.85 -18.70 9.54
N ARG A 352 -35.41 -18.12 10.60
CA ARG A 352 -35.59 -16.67 10.71
C ARG A 352 -34.27 -15.97 11.04
N PHE A 353 -33.36 -15.92 10.06
CA PHE A 353 -32.10 -15.20 10.16
C PHE A 353 -32.07 -13.98 9.24
N VAL A 354 -31.51 -12.88 9.76
CA VAL A 354 -31.27 -11.64 9.02
C VAL A 354 -29.79 -11.28 9.10
N TYR A 355 -29.22 -10.97 7.94
CA TYR A 355 -27.82 -10.60 7.77
C TYR A 355 -27.71 -9.18 7.20
N ILE A 356 -26.52 -8.61 7.25
CA ILE A 356 -26.18 -7.35 6.58
C ILE A 356 -24.90 -7.53 5.73
N PRO A 357 -24.73 -6.73 4.66
CA PRO A 357 -23.52 -6.79 3.86
C PRO A 357 -22.34 -6.15 4.61
N VAL A 358 -21.17 -6.76 4.50
CA VAL A 358 -19.89 -6.20 4.95
C VAL A 358 -18.88 -6.22 3.81
N SER A 359 -18.12 -5.14 3.66
CA SER A 359 -17.01 -5.07 2.71
C SER A 359 -15.74 -5.60 3.36
N ALA A 360 -15.04 -6.50 2.67
CA ALA A 360 -13.73 -7.00 3.11
C ALA A 360 -12.59 -6.37 2.30
N ALA A 361 -11.35 -6.56 2.76
CA ALA A 361 -10.14 -6.01 2.16
C ALA A 361 -9.88 -6.54 0.74
N ASP A 362 -10.49 -7.66 0.35
CA ASP A 362 -10.46 -8.20 -1.02
C ASP A 362 -11.33 -7.41 -2.01
N GLY A 363 -12.04 -6.37 -1.53
CA GLY A 363 -12.93 -5.53 -2.32
C GLY A 363 -14.32 -6.14 -2.55
N ASN A 364 -14.58 -7.35 -2.03
CA ASN A 364 -15.86 -8.02 -2.21
C ASN A 364 -16.83 -7.73 -1.04
N ILE A 365 -18.11 -8.02 -1.28
CA ILE A 365 -19.17 -7.91 -0.28
C ILE A 365 -19.53 -9.30 0.21
N TRP A 366 -19.53 -9.46 1.54
CA TRP A 366 -19.81 -10.71 2.23
C TRP A 366 -20.98 -10.53 3.20
N LEU A 367 -21.51 -11.63 3.72
CA LEU A 367 -22.39 -11.58 4.89
C LEU A 367 -21.56 -11.38 6.16
N ASN A 368 -22.07 -10.52 7.04
CA ASN A 368 -21.40 -10.16 8.30
C ASN A 368 -21.32 -11.31 9.31
N ASN A 369 -22.22 -12.31 9.24
CA ASN A 369 -22.20 -13.49 10.12
C ASN A 369 -22.20 -14.83 9.36
N ASN A 370 -21.78 -15.89 10.05
CA ASN A 370 -21.95 -17.27 9.56
C ASN A 370 -23.44 -17.55 9.40
N LEU A 371 -23.81 -18.35 8.40
CA LEU A 371 -25.20 -18.79 8.29
C LEU A 371 -25.62 -19.51 9.58
N GLY A 372 -26.79 -19.15 10.11
CA GLY A 372 -27.32 -19.73 11.34
C GLY A 372 -26.80 -19.10 12.64
N ALA A 373 -26.07 -17.98 12.60
CA ALA A 373 -25.50 -17.37 13.81
C ALA A 373 -26.59 -16.78 14.72
N ASN A 374 -26.37 -16.83 16.04
CA ASN A 374 -27.30 -16.29 17.03
C ASN A 374 -27.49 -14.78 16.90
N TYR A 375 -26.45 -14.04 16.52
CA TYR A 375 -26.56 -12.60 16.25
C TYR A 375 -27.52 -12.29 15.09
N SER A 376 -27.67 -13.22 14.15
CA SER A 376 -28.58 -13.08 13.01
C SER A 376 -29.96 -13.70 13.24
N ASN A 377 -30.16 -14.50 14.29
CA ASN A 377 -31.41 -15.21 14.55
C ASN A 377 -32.44 -14.31 15.23
N VAL A 378 -33.51 -13.94 14.53
CA VAL A 378 -34.59 -13.06 15.03
C VAL A 378 -35.23 -13.59 16.31
N ASN A 379 -35.25 -14.91 16.49
CA ASN A 379 -35.89 -15.54 17.63
C ASN A 379 -34.94 -15.76 18.81
N HIS A 380 -33.65 -15.40 18.69
CA HIS A 380 -32.66 -15.61 19.74
C HIS A 380 -32.48 -14.36 20.61
N ALA A 381 -32.26 -14.54 21.92
CA ALA A 381 -32.11 -13.43 22.87
C ALA A 381 -30.90 -12.53 22.60
N GLN A 382 -29.93 -13.01 21.81
CA GLN A 382 -28.74 -12.26 21.39
C GLN A 382 -28.87 -11.68 19.98
N PHE A 383 -30.07 -11.69 19.38
CA PHE A 383 -30.31 -11.10 18.07
C PHE A 383 -29.80 -9.66 18.03
N ASN A 384 -28.80 -9.43 17.19
CA ASN A 384 -28.22 -8.13 16.92
C ASN A 384 -27.45 -8.25 15.60
N PRO A 385 -28.12 -8.05 14.46
CA PRO A 385 -27.55 -8.36 13.16
C PRO A 385 -26.47 -7.38 12.71
N THR A 386 -26.22 -6.29 13.46
CA THR A 386 -25.07 -5.40 13.25
C THR A 386 -23.83 -5.84 14.03
N LYS A 387 -23.95 -6.85 14.93
CA LYS A 387 -22.80 -7.46 15.61
C LYS A 387 -22.22 -8.60 14.80
N GLN A 388 -20.92 -8.79 14.98
CA GLN A 388 -20.16 -9.97 14.55
C GLN A 388 -19.46 -10.58 15.77
N ALA A 389 -18.79 -11.72 15.59
CA ALA A 389 -18.01 -12.34 16.65
C ALA A 389 -16.96 -11.37 17.21
N LEU A 390 -16.93 -11.20 18.54
CA LEU A 390 -15.97 -10.28 19.18
C LEU A 390 -14.57 -10.89 19.34
N VAL A 391 -14.51 -12.21 19.45
CA VAL A 391 -13.29 -13.01 19.60
C VAL A 391 -13.48 -14.34 18.88
N TYR A 392 -12.39 -15.05 18.61
CA TYR A 392 -12.44 -16.33 17.88
C TYR A 392 -13.35 -17.39 18.51
N ASN A 393 -13.63 -17.33 19.82
CA ASN A 393 -14.48 -18.27 20.52
C ASN A 393 -15.81 -17.67 21.03
N ASP A 394 -16.31 -16.62 20.37
CA ASP A 394 -17.66 -16.09 20.62
C ASP A 394 -18.72 -17.01 20.00
N SER A 395 -19.39 -17.78 20.85
CA SER A 395 -20.39 -18.77 20.44
C SER A 395 -21.62 -18.17 19.75
N ASN A 396 -21.90 -16.88 19.95
CA ASN A 396 -23.04 -16.24 19.28
C ASN A 396 -22.78 -16.01 17.77
N GLY A 397 -21.52 -15.99 17.35
CA GLY A 397 -21.12 -15.87 15.95
C GLY A 397 -20.95 -17.20 15.21
N TYR A 398 -20.98 -18.34 15.90
CA TYR A 398 -20.55 -19.63 15.35
C TYR A 398 -21.35 -20.10 14.13
N GLY A 399 -22.67 -19.89 14.14
CA GLY A 399 -23.54 -20.31 13.05
C GLY A 399 -23.88 -21.80 13.07
N ALA A 400 -24.32 -22.32 11.94
CA ALA A 400 -24.68 -23.71 11.71
C ALA A 400 -23.54 -24.47 10.99
N LEU A 401 -23.60 -25.81 11.02
CA LEU A 401 -22.59 -26.68 10.41
C LEU A 401 -23.19 -27.54 9.30
N PHE A 402 -22.92 -27.19 8.04
CA PHE A 402 -23.55 -27.79 6.87
C PHE A 402 -22.72 -28.92 6.27
N GLN A 403 -23.37 -29.97 5.80
CA GLN A 403 -22.75 -30.96 4.91
C GLN A 403 -22.64 -30.40 3.50
N TRP A 404 -21.52 -30.64 2.81
CA TRP A 404 -21.24 -29.97 1.54
C TRP A 404 -22.23 -30.39 0.46
N GLY A 405 -22.89 -29.43 -0.18
CA GLY A 405 -23.90 -29.67 -1.22
C GLY A 405 -25.32 -29.88 -0.66
N ARG A 406 -25.50 -29.91 0.67
CA ARG A 406 -26.80 -30.18 1.28
C ARG A 406 -27.61 -28.89 1.51
N TYR A 407 -28.90 -28.96 1.25
CA TYR A 407 -29.82 -27.87 1.58
C TYR A 407 -30.00 -27.73 3.10
N ALA A 408 -30.37 -26.55 3.58
CA ALA A 408 -30.76 -26.34 4.98
C ALA A 408 -32.10 -27.05 5.25
N ASP A 409 -32.03 -28.23 5.83
CA ASP A 409 -33.18 -29.10 6.16
C ASP A 409 -33.17 -29.50 7.66
N GLY A 410 -32.40 -28.78 8.47
CA GLY A 410 -32.27 -28.95 9.92
C GLY A 410 -31.08 -29.80 10.35
N HIS A 411 -30.36 -30.44 9.43
CA HIS A 411 -29.17 -31.24 9.76
C HIS A 411 -28.01 -30.40 10.28
N GLU A 412 -27.97 -29.13 9.86
CA GLU A 412 -26.93 -28.16 10.14
C GLU A 412 -27.09 -27.49 11.50
N ALA A 413 -28.27 -27.60 12.10
CA ALA A 413 -28.66 -26.83 13.27
C ALA A 413 -27.89 -27.27 14.52
N MET A 414 -27.36 -26.28 15.24
CA MET A 414 -26.45 -26.46 16.36
C MET A 414 -26.90 -25.62 17.56
N ASP A 415 -26.77 -26.20 18.75
CA ASP A 415 -26.89 -25.52 20.04
C ASP A 415 -25.51 -25.35 20.66
N PHE A 416 -24.96 -24.14 20.59
CA PHE A 416 -23.69 -23.80 21.24
C PHE A 416 -23.93 -23.27 22.65
N LEU A 417 -23.54 -24.06 23.65
CA LEU A 417 -23.77 -23.79 25.07
C LEU A 417 -22.63 -22.97 25.70
N GLY A 418 -21.86 -22.26 24.88
CA GLY A 418 -20.71 -21.45 25.27
C GLY A 418 -19.52 -21.63 24.32
N ALA A 419 -18.37 -21.11 24.72
CA ALA A 419 -17.19 -21.03 23.87
C ALA A 419 -16.67 -22.38 23.36
N THR A 420 -16.86 -23.47 24.10
CA THR A 420 -16.19 -24.77 23.82
C THR A 420 -17.14 -25.96 23.70
N VAL A 421 -18.46 -25.75 23.77
CA VAL A 421 -19.46 -26.82 23.76
C VAL A 421 -20.49 -26.55 22.68
N GLY A 422 -20.68 -27.52 21.79
CA GLY A 422 -21.70 -27.50 20.74
C GLY A 422 -22.38 -28.85 20.60
N ASN A 423 -23.71 -28.84 20.55
CA ASN A 423 -24.52 -30.04 20.38
C ASN A 423 -25.37 -29.90 19.10
N PRO A 424 -25.51 -30.95 18.29
CA PRO A 424 -26.46 -30.90 17.18
C PRO A 424 -27.89 -30.89 17.74
N GLN A 425 -28.77 -30.06 17.18
CA GLN A 425 -30.17 -30.04 17.58
C GLN A 425 -30.85 -31.39 17.30
N THR A 426 -30.41 -32.07 16.23
CA THR A 426 -30.80 -33.45 15.92
C THR A 426 -29.62 -34.40 16.07
N ALA A 427 -29.70 -35.29 17.06
CA ALA A 427 -28.69 -36.30 17.33
C ALA A 427 -28.80 -37.56 16.42
N THR A 428 -29.87 -37.67 15.64
CA THR A 428 -30.09 -38.83 14.75
C THR A 428 -28.99 -38.93 13.71
N LEU A 429 -28.31 -40.08 13.69
CA LEU A 429 -27.25 -40.42 12.76
C LEU A 429 -27.73 -41.50 11.78
N ILE A 430 -27.49 -41.30 10.50
CA ILE A 430 -27.67 -42.29 9.45
C ILE A 430 -26.28 -42.66 8.92
N THR A 431 -25.94 -43.94 8.92
CA THR A 431 -24.61 -44.43 8.50
C THR A 431 -24.51 -44.79 7.02
N ASN A 432 -25.63 -44.71 6.30
CA ASN A 432 -25.71 -44.92 4.85
C ASN A 432 -25.80 -43.55 4.15
N HIS A 433 -25.67 -43.51 2.83
CA HIS A 433 -25.88 -42.30 2.04
C HIS A 433 -27.37 -41.99 1.79
N ALA A 434 -27.65 -40.73 1.46
CA ALA A 434 -28.91 -40.30 0.86
C ALA A 434 -28.96 -40.66 -0.63
N THR A 435 -30.15 -41.02 -1.11
CA THR A 435 -30.43 -41.28 -2.54
C THR A 435 -31.28 -40.16 -3.16
N SER A 436 -31.26 -38.97 -2.56
CA SER A 436 -32.00 -37.79 -3.01
C SER A 436 -31.20 -36.56 -2.64
N ILE A 437 -31.12 -35.59 -3.55
CA ILE A 437 -30.48 -34.29 -3.29
C ILE A 437 -31.18 -33.49 -2.18
N ASN A 438 -32.45 -33.82 -1.89
CA ASN A 438 -33.27 -33.22 -0.85
C ASN A 438 -33.91 -34.33 -0.01
N PRO A 439 -33.19 -34.86 0.99
CA PRO A 439 -33.72 -35.91 1.85
C PRO A 439 -34.77 -35.39 2.85
N ASN A 440 -34.86 -34.06 3.03
CA ASN A 440 -35.86 -33.37 3.86
C ASN A 440 -35.91 -33.94 5.30
N THR A 441 -34.74 -34.08 5.91
CA THR A 441 -34.61 -34.67 7.25
C THR A 441 -33.52 -33.98 8.03
N ALA A 442 -33.76 -33.70 9.31
CA ALA A 442 -32.71 -33.14 10.17
C ALA A 442 -31.65 -34.17 10.58
N ALA A 443 -31.77 -35.43 10.16
CA ALA A 443 -30.77 -36.46 10.45
C ALA A 443 -29.43 -36.16 9.78
N PHE A 444 -28.36 -36.48 10.48
CA PHE A 444 -27.00 -36.35 9.96
C PHE A 444 -26.59 -37.63 9.25
N TYR A 445 -26.08 -37.51 8.04
CA TYR A 445 -25.51 -38.64 7.33
C TYR A 445 -24.02 -38.74 7.65
N ALA A 446 -23.61 -39.77 8.37
CA ALA A 446 -22.21 -40.17 8.35
C ALA A 446 -21.85 -40.63 6.93
N GLY A 447 -20.60 -40.36 6.52
CA GLY A 447 -20.12 -40.78 5.21
C GLY A 447 -20.17 -42.30 5.08
N ASP A 448 -20.72 -42.78 3.96
CA ASP A 448 -20.80 -44.20 3.66
C ASP A 448 -19.42 -44.75 3.27
N ASP A 449 -18.97 -45.80 3.97
CA ASP A 449 -17.77 -46.59 3.63
C ASP A 449 -18.17 -47.84 2.85
N SER A 450 -19.13 -47.70 1.92
CA SER A 450 -19.54 -48.81 1.07
C SER A 450 -18.32 -49.26 0.25
N PRO A 451 -17.99 -50.56 0.23
CA PRO A 451 -16.80 -51.07 -0.45
C PRO A 451 -16.83 -50.83 -1.97
N VAL A 452 -17.97 -50.41 -2.53
CA VAL A 452 -18.18 -50.15 -3.95
C VAL A 452 -17.88 -48.70 -4.34
N THR A 453 -18.16 -47.72 -3.47
CA THR A 453 -18.04 -46.28 -3.81
C THR A 453 -16.93 -45.57 -3.03
N GLN A 454 -16.67 -45.95 -1.76
CA GLN A 454 -15.57 -45.44 -0.90
C GLN A 454 -15.37 -43.91 -0.96
N ASP A 455 -16.44 -43.15 -1.13
CA ASP A 455 -16.38 -41.70 -1.33
C ASP A 455 -16.76 -40.90 -0.08
N PHE A 456 -17.28 -41.57 0.97
CA PHE A 456 -17.70 -40.99 2.24
C PHE A 456 -18.59 -39.75 2.06
N ASN A 457 -19.42 -39.75 1.03
CA ASN A 457 -20.36 -38.68 0.75
C ASN A 457 -21.67 -38.90 1.53
N TRP A 458 -22.37 -37.80 1.84
CA TRP A 458 -23.72 -37.90 2.43
C TRP A 458 -24.77 -38.22 1.37
N LEU A 459 -24.47 -37.97 0.10
CA LEU A 459 -25.28 -38.22 -1.07
C LEU A 459 -24.46 -39.08 -2.03
N ASP A 460 -25.02 -40.18 -2.52
CA ASP A 460 -24.33 -41.07 -3.47
C ASP A 460 -25.29 -41.47 -4.60
N PHE A 461 -24.98 -41.03 -5.82
CA PHE A 461 -25.66 -41.44 -7.06
C PHE A 461 -24.79 -42.34 -7.95
N GLY A 462 -23.73 -42.93 -7.42
CA GLY A 462 -22.80 -43.82 -8.11
C GLY A 462 -21.38 -43.27 -8.15
N VAL A 463 -20.61 -43.64 -9.18
CA VAL A 463 -19.18 -43.35 -9.23
C VAL A 463 -18.89 -41.85 -9.27
N SER A 464 -18.17 -41.35 -8.27
CA SER A 464 -17.60 -40.00 -8.23
C SER A 464 -16.43 -39.84 -9.23
N PRO A 465 -16.28 -38.68 -9.92
CA PRO A 465 -17.08 -37.46 -9.80
C PRO A 465 -18.46 -37.58 -10.47
N ASN A 466 -19.47 -36.94 -9.88
CA ASN A 466 -20.85 -36.97 -10.36
C ASN A 466 -21.35 -35.53 -10.59
N SER A 467 -21.73 -35.21 -11.83
CA SER A 467 -22.11 -33.84 -12.21
C SER A 467 -23.37 -33.31 -11.50
N VAL A 468 -24.25 -34.18 -11.02
CA VAL A 468 -25.43 -33.77 -10.24
C VAL A 468 -25.02 -33.34 -8.84
N GLU A 469 -24.15 -34.13 -8.19
CA GLU A 469 -23.63 -33.84 -6.85
C GLU A 469 -22.72 -32.61 -6.87
N ASP A 470 -21.86 -32.53 -7.88
CA ASP A 470 -20.87 -31.47 -8.06
C ASP A 470 -21.53 -30.10 -8.29
N ALA A 471 -22.74 -30.07 -8.87
CA ALA A 471 -23.48 -28.86 -9.20
C ALA A 471 -24.24 -28.23 -8.01
N LEU A 472 -24.39 -28.94 -6.89
CA LEU A 472 -25.32 -28.56 -5.81
C LEU A 472 -25.04 -27.16 -5.22
N TRP A 473 -23.77 -26.79 -5.04
CA TRP A 473 -23.34 -25.49 -4.50
C TRP A 473 -22.58 -24.62 -5.53
N GLN A 474 -22.79 -24.84 -6.83
CA GLN A 474 -22.09 -24.08 -7.87
C GLN A 474 -22.81 -22.79 -8.23
N GLY A 475 -22.27 -21.67 -7.75
CA GLY A 475 -22.78 -20.34 -8.05
C GLY A 475 -24.09 -19.99 -7.33
N VAL A 476 -24.67 -18.84 -7.69
CA VAL A 476 -25.93 -18.36 -7.07
C VAL A 476 -27.12 -19.26 -7.37
N SER A 477 -27.11 -19.88 -8.55
CA SER A 477 -28.15 -20.78 -9.06
C SER A 477 -27.91 -22.25 -8.70
N GLY A 478 -26.92 -22.54 -7.86
CA GLY A 478 -26.69 -23.91 -7.37
C GLY A 478 -27.93 -24.44 -6.66
N THR A 479 -28.37 -25.64 -7.03
CA THR A 479 -29.66 -26.24 -6.64
C THR A 479 -29.90 -26.21 -5.13
N ASN A 480 -28.86 -26.49 -4.35
CA ASN A 480 -28.93 -26.57 -2.90
C ASN A 480 -28.12 -25.47 -2.20
N ASN A 481 -27.76 -24.40 -2.90
CA ASN A 481 -27.00 -23.30 -2.31
C ASN A 481 -27.74 -22.82 -1.03
N PRO A 482 -27.09 -22.81 0.15
CA PRO A 482 -27.75 -22.43 1.40
C PRO A 482 -27.75 -20.91 1.62
N CYS A 483 -26.95 -20.16 0.85
CA CYS A 483 -26.82 -18.72 1.02
C CYS A 483 -28.10 -17.96 0.60
N PRO A 484 -28.37 -16.78 1.18
CA PRO A 484 -29.42 -15.87 0.73
C PRO A 484 -29.45 -15.63 -0.79
N GLN A 485 -30.59 -15.16 -1.31
CA GLN A 485 -30.72 -14.81 -2.72
C GLN A 485 -29.68 -13.75 -3.13
N GLY A 486 -28.98 -14.00 -4.24
CA GLY A 486 -27.86 -13.15 -4.71
C GLY A 486 -26.52 -13.44 -4.03
N TYR A 487 -26.48 -14.39 -3.09
CA TYR A 487 -25.27 -14.83 -2.41
C TYR A 487 -24.96 -16.31 -2.71
N ARG A 488 -23.70 -16.68 -2.55
CA ARG A 488 -23.19 -18.05 -2.73
C ARG A 488 -22.00 -18.31 -1.83
N LEU A 489 -21.59 -19.58 -1.72
CA LEU A 489 -20.29 -19.89 -1.13
C LEU A 489 -19.16 -19.31 -2.00
N PRO A 490 -18.06 -18.85 -1.38
CA PRO A 490 -16.87 -18.46 -2.12
C PRO A 490 -16.21 -19.68 -2.73
N THR A 491 -15.52 -19.48 -3.84
CA THR A 491 -14.57 -20.46 -4.37
C THR A 491 -13.30 -20.50 -3.52
N LYS A 492 -12.47 -21.53 -3.69
CA LYS A 492 -11.13 -21.61 -3.09
C LYS A 492 -10.32 -20.34 -3.36
N ILE A 493 -10.34 -19.85 -4.59
CA ILE A 493 -9.55 -18.68 -5.03
C ILE A 493 -10.03 -17.41 -4.31
N GLU A 494 -11.35 -17.20 -4.25
CA GLU A 494 -11.91 -16.03 -3.57
C GLU A 494 -11.61 -16.05 -2.07
N MET A 495 -11.71 -17.21 -1.42
CA MET A 495 -11.32 -17.33 -0.01
C MET A 495 -9.81 -17.14 0.20
N THR A 496 -8.95 -17.59 -0.73
CA THR A 496 -7.50 -17.28 -0.67
C THR A 496 -7.26 -15.78 -0.74
N ASN A 497 -7.88 -15.10 -1.70
CA ASN A 497 -7.71 -13.66 -1.89
C ASN A 497 -8.16 -12.87 -0.66
N LEU A 498 -9.27 -13.29 -0.02
CA LEU A 498 -9.71 -12.73 1.25
C LEU A 498 -8.65 -12.92 2.35
N ILE A 499 -8.16 -14.14 2.52
CA ILE A 499 -7.15 -14.48 3.54
C ILE A 499 -5.90 -13.62 3.38
N ASP A 500 -5.41 -13.46 2.15
CA ASP A 500 -4.22 -12.67 1.86
C ASP A 500 -4.46 -11.16 2.08
N ALA A 501 -5.60 -10.64 1.59
CA ALA A 501 -5.95 -9.23 1.69
C ALA A 501 -6.19 -8.77 3.15
N GLU A 502 -6.77 -9.64 3.97
CA GLU A 502 -7.02 -9.41 5.41
C GLU A 502 -5.81 -9.81 6.29
N ALA A 503 -4.71 -10.28 5.69
CA ALA A 503 -3.53 -10.78 6.39
C ALA A 503 -3.85 -11.82 7.48
N ILE A 504 -4.77 -12.76 7.18
CA ILE A 504 -5.20 -13.78 8.13
C ILE A 504 -4.14 -14.88 8.21
N ILE A 505 -3.48 -14.98 9.37
CA ILE A 505 -2.43 -15.97 9.62
C ILE A 505 -2.82 -17.03 10.66
N ASN A 506 -3.86 -16.81 11.46
CA ASN A 506 -4.39 -17.75 12.45
C ASN A 506 -5.83 -17.39 12.84
N ARG A 507 -6.43 -18.16 13.76
CA ARG A 507 -7.81 -17.91 14.24
C ARG A 507 -8.03 -16.55 14.90
N THR A 508 -7.00 -15.96 15.52
CA THR A 508 -7.12 -14.64 16.16
C THR A 508 -7.22 -13.55 15.11
N THR A 509 -6.35 -13.56 14.10
CA THR A 509 -6.45 -12.61 12.98
C THR A 509 -7.69 -12.87 12.14
N ALA A 510 -8.17 -14.12 12.04
CA ALA A 510 -9.43 -14.44 11.35
C ALA A 510 -10.65 -13.84 12.07
N ALA A 511 -10.66 -13.85 13.40
CA ALA A 511 -11.71 -13.22 14.20
C ALA A 511 -11.63 -11.68 14.21
N ASN A 512 -10.44 -11.12 13.95
CA ASN A 512 -10.24 -9.67 13.87
C ASN A 512 -10.38 -9.11 12.44
N SER A 513 -10.56 -9.97 11.42
CA SER A 513 -10.78 -9.52 10.04
C SER A 513 -12.15 -8.87 9.88
N ALA A 514 -12.40 -8.23 8.73
CA ALA A 514 -13.72 -7.66 8.43
C ALA A 514 -14.88 -8.66 8.53
N LEU A 515 -14.63 -9.96 8.32
CA LEU A 515 -15.68 -10.99 8.40
C LEU A 515 -15.85 -11.58 9.80
N ALA A 516 -14.89 -11.31 10.70
CA ALA A 516 -14.83 -11.84 12.06
C ALA A 516 -15.17 -13.34 12.10
N LEU A 517 -14.33 -14.17 11.48
CA LEU A 517 -14.55 -15.61 11.33
C LEU A 517 -14.27 -16.34 12.66
N PRO A 518 -15.29 -16.84 13.39
CA PRO A 518 -15.06 -17.55 14.64
C PRO A 518 -14.60 -19.00 14.45
N SER A 519 -14.38 -19.68 15.58
CA SER A 519 -13.90 -21.06 15.72
C SER A 519 -15.01 -22.02 16.19
N GLN A 520 -16.04 -22.20 15.37
CA GLN A 520 -17.22 -23.02 15.66
C GLN A 520 -16.97 -24.54 15.70
N GLY A 521 -15.79 -25.01 15.32
CA GLY A 521 -15.48 -26.42 15.19
C GLY A 521 -16.01 -27.05 13.90
N THR A 522 -16.24 -28.36 13.95
CA THR A 522 -16.71 -29.16 12.81
C THR A 522 -17.47 -30.38 13.32
N ARG A 523 -18.37 -30.92 12.51
CA ARG A 523 -19.00 -32.22 12.77
C ARG A 523 -18.38 -33.29 11.89
N LEU A 524 -17.92 -34.37 12.52
CA LEU A 524 -17.17 -35.42 11.84
C LEU A 524 -18.07 -36.28 10.96
N TYR A 525 -17.62 -36.54 9.73
CA TYR A 525 -18.29 -37.45 8.80
C TYR A 525 -18.34 -38.91 9.30
N THR A 526 -17.47 -39.33 10.21
CA THR A 526 -17.37 -40.73 10.64
C THR A 526 -18.45 -41.14 11.66
N ASN A 527 -18.84 -40.22 12.53
CA ASN A 527 -19.72 -40.53 13.67
C ASN A 527 -20.66 -39.38 14.05
N GLY A 528 -20.65 -38.27 13.32
CA GLY A 528 -21.47 -37.10 13.62
C GLY A 528 -21.07 -36.36 14.91
N ALA A 529 -19.91 -36.65 15.51
CA ALA A 529 -19.44 -35.96 16.71
C ALA A 529 -18.99 -34.53 16.39
N VAL A 530 -19.25 -33.61 17.30
CA VAL A 530 -18.85 -32.20 17.19
C VAL A 530 -17.49 -32.04 17.87
N ASN A 531 -16.49 -31.56 17.13
CA ASN A 531 -15.12 -31.46 17.60
C ASN A 531 -14.58 -30.03 17.51
N SER A 532 -13.60 -29.74 18.37
CA SER A 532 -12.75 -28.55 18.31
C SER A 532 -13.49 -27.21 18.42
N VAL A 533 -14.68 -27.20 19.02
CA VAL A 533 -15.43 -25.97 19.31
C VAL A 533 -14.58 -25.00 20.13
N GLY A 534 -14.53 -23.74 19.72
CA GLY A 534 -13.70 -22.70 20.33
C GLY A 534 -12.21 -22.79 20.00
N SER A 535 -11.79 -23.73 19.14
CA SER A 535 -10.36 -23.92 18.83
C SER A 535 -10.03 -24.04 17.34
N LEU A 536 -11.02 -24.38 16.52
CA LEU A 536 -10.93 -24.50 15.06
C LEU A 536 -12.11 -23.80 14.38
N GLY A 537 -11.84 -22.93 13.41
CA GLY A 537 -12.85 -22.43 12.48
C GLY A 537 -12.73 -23.14 11.13
N ARG A 538 -13.66 -24.05 10.80
CA ARG A 538 -13.69 -24.74 9.51
C ARG A 538 -14.76 -24.14 8.60
N TYR A 539 -14.37 -23.72 7.41
CA TYR A 539 -15.23 -23.01 6.46
C TYR A 539 -15.25 -23.69 5.10
N TRP A 540 -16.45 -23.98 4.62
CA TRP A 540 -16.61 -24.52 3.27
C TRP A 540 -16.34 -23.47 2.19
N THR A 541 -15.80 -23.95 1.07
CA THR A 541 -15.83 -23.26 -0.22
C THR A 541 -16.69 -24.06 -1.19
N SER A 542 -17.09 -23.47 -2.33
CA SER A 542 -17.79 -24.17 -3.41
C SER A 542 -16.86 -25.03 -4.28
N SER A 543 -15.55 -25.00 -4.04
CA SER A 543 -14.58 -25.73 -4.86
C SER A 543 -14.55 -27.22 -4.55
N ILE A 544 -14.54 -28.02 -5.61
CA ILE A 544 -14.57 -29.49 -5.59
C ILE A 544 -13.26 -30.09 -6.09
N GLY A 545 -12.94 -31.30 -5.63
CA GLY A 545 -11.78 -32.08 -6.06
C GLY A 545 -12.10 -33.58 -6.02
N GLY A 546 -12.60 -34.12 -7.12
CA GLY A 546 -13.16 -35.49 -7.15
C GLY A 546 -14.36 -35.61 -6.21
N ALA A 547 -14.40 -36.67 -5.41
CA ALA A 547 -15.42 -36.89 -4.37
C ALA A 547 -15.38 -35.87 -3.22
N ASN A 548 -14.32 -35.07 -3.11
CA ASN A 548 -14.11 -34.18 -1.97
C ASN A 548 -14.50 -32.73 -2.29
N ALA A 549 -14.67 -31.95 -1.23
CA ALA A 549 -14.85 -30.51 -1.29
C ALA A 549 -13.76 -29.78 -0.50
N TYR A 550 -13.44 -28.55 -0.91
CA TYR A 550 -12.37 -27.77 -0.32
C TYR A 550 -12.87 -26.90 0.83
N TYR A 551 -12.11 -26.89 1.93
CA TYR A 551 -12.36 -26.05 3.09
C TYR A 551 -11.08 -25.30 3.51
N TYR A 552 -11.27 -24.27 4.32
CA TYR A 552 -10.22 -23.62 5.09
C TYR A 552 -10.42 -23.84 6.58
N ASP A 553 -9.31 -24.11 7.28
CA ASP A 553 -9.21 -24.23 8.71
C ASP A 553 -8.39 -23.05 9.25
N PHE A 554 -8.96 -22.36 10.24
CA PHE A 554 -8.29 -21.34 11.04
C PHE A 554 -8.12 -21.86 12.46
N ASN A 555 -6.88 -22.05 12.92
CA ASN A 555 -6.58 -22.53 14.26
C ASN A 555 -5.48 -21.69 14.92
N GLY A 556 -5.04 -22.07 16.12
CA GLY A 556 -4.00 -21.33 16.85
C GLY A 556 -2.61 -21.39 16.21
N SER A 557 -2.34 -22.40 15.38
CA SER A 557 -1.04 -22.61 14.73
C SER A 557 -0.94 -22.05 13.32
N GLY A 558 -2.07 -21.73 12.67
CA GLY A 558 -2.03 -21.23 11.30
C GLY A 558 -3.38 -21.25 10.58
N VAL A 559 -3.29 -20.98 9.28
CA VAL A 559 -4.34 -21.22 8.28
C VAL A 559 -3.92 -22.39 7.41
N SER A 560 -4.85 -23.31 7.13
CA SER A 560 -4.62 -24.42 6.20
C SER A 560 -5.85 -24.69 5.37
N GLY A 561 -5.69 -24.98 4.09
CA GLY A 561 -6.78 -25.39 3.21
C GLY A 561 -6.54 -26.78 2.64
N SER A 562 -7.57 -27.64 2.66
CA SER A 562 -7.48 -29.01 2.16
C SER A 562 -8.81 -29.49 1.59
N TYR A 563 -8.78 -30.65 0.95
CA TYR A 563 -9.97 -31.36 0.51
C TYR A 563 -10.40 -32.36 1.58
N THR A 564 -11.70 -32.45 1.87
CA THR A 564 -12.27 -33.49 2.74
C THR A 564 -13.63 -33.95 2.21
N TYR A 565 -14.14 -35.01 2.82
CA TYR A 565 -15.38 -35.66 2.42
C TYR A 565 -16.57 -34.74 2.65
N ARG A 566 -17.49 -34.76 1.68
CA ARG A 566 -18.68 -33.88 1.64
C ARG A 566 -19.66 -34.16 2.79
N ALA A 567 -19.60 -35.34 3.41
CA ALA A 567 -20.36 -35.64 4.65
C ALA A 567 -19.85 -34.91 5.89
N THR A 568 -18.64 -34.33 5.88
CA THR A 568 -18.16 -33.48 6.97
C THR A 568 -19.06 -32.26 7.10
N ALA A 569 -19.31 -31.77 8.31
CA ALA A 569 -20.06 -30.53 8.50
C ALA A 569 -19.18 -29.37 8.95
N ALA A 570 -19.33 -28.24 8.27
CA ALA A 570 -18.55 -27.03 8.52
C ALA A 570 -19.39 -25.76 8.32
N ALA A 571 -18.88 -24.63 8.79
CA ALA A 571 -19.60 -23.37 8.64
C ALA A 571 -19.61 -22.87 7.20
N VAL A 572 -20.61 -22.06 6.92
CA VAL A 572 -20.78 -21.36 5.65
C VAL A 572 -20.72 -19.86 5.89
N ARG A 573 -19.84 -19.21 5.13
CA ARG A 573 -19.78 -17.75 5.00
C ARG A 573 -20.04 -17.39 3.55
N CYS A 574 -21.04 -16.54 3.32
CA CYS A 574 -21.51 -16.26 1.96
C CYS A 574 -20.94 -14.98 1.38
N LEU A 575 -20.65 -15.04 0.09
CA LEU A 575 -20.13 -13.97 -0.77
C LEU A 575 -21.24 -13.49 -1.70
N LYS A 576 -21.38 -12.18 -1.88
CA LYS A 576 -22.31 -11.57 -2.84
C LYS A 576 -21.80 -11.82 -4.26
N HIS A 577 -22.68 -12.23 -5.16
CA HIS A 577 -22.33 -12.49 -6.55
C HIS A 577 -22.28 -11.22 -7.40
#